data_AF-A0A7T5BGV4-F1
#
_entry.id   AF-A0A7T5BGV4-F1
#
_cell.length_a   1.000
_cell.length_b   1.000
_cell.length_c   1.000
_cell.angle_alpha   90.00
_cell.angle_beta   90.00
_cell.angle_gamma   90.00
#
_symmetry.space_group_name_H-M   'P 1'
#
loop_
_entity.id
_entity.type
_entity.pdbx_description
1 polymer ?
#
loop_
_entity_poly.entity_id
_entity_poly.type
_entity_poly.pdbx_seq_one_letter_code
_entity_poly.pdbx_strand_id
1 'polypeptide(L)'
;MRRISNLAFNQEFPEASGLSGIPVDNQVRIARDAANPYDLDAVGIWLGGHPKTPIGWLYRKDSNRDAVLQKLDVGGDITGHIEQRIRRKGDKPQKVVVFWL
;
A
#
# COMPACT_ATOMS: atom_id res chain seq x y z
N MET A 1 -0.15 6.63 15.47
CA MET A 1 1.31 6.38 15.45
C MET A 1 1.78 6.18 14.01
N ARG A 2 2.89 6.82 13.59
CA ARG A 2 3.43 6.70 12.23
C ARG A 2 4.05 5.31 11.99
N ARG A 3 3.72 4.66 10.88
CA ARG A 3 4.22 3.35 10.44
C ARG A 3 4.79 3.44 9.03
N ILE A 4 5.70 2.51 8.70
CA ILE A 4 6.32 2.41 7.37
C ILE A 4 6.39 0.93 6.99
N SER A 5 5.93 0.60 5.79
CA SER A 5 5.95 -0.77 5.25
C SER A 5 6.45 -0.78 3.81
N ASN A 6 7.04 -1.88 3.39
CA ASN A 6 7.41 -2.04 1.99
C ASN A 6 6.15 -2.22 1.14
N LEU A 7 6.11 -1.58 -0.03
CA LEU A 7 5.01 -1.74 -0.97
C LEU A 7 5.30 -2.89 -1.92
N ALA A 8 4.48 -3.95 -1.87
CA ALA A 8 4.46 -4.96 -2.93
C ALA A 8 3.73 -4.37 -4.14
N PHE A 9 4.46 -3.67 -5.01
CA PHE A 9 3.89 -2.89 -6.11
C PHE A 9 3.15 -3.77 -7.12
N ASN A 10 1.92 -3.37 -7.45
CA ASN A 10 1.14 -4.00 -8.50
C ASN A 10 1.61 -3.53 -9.87
N GLN A 11 2.13 -4.44 -10.70
CA GLN A 11 2.63 -4.12 -12.04
C GLN A 11 1.51 -3.78 -13.03
N GLU A 12 0.28 -4.19 -12.77
CA GLU A 12 -0.89 -3.90 -13.61
C GLU A 12 -1.49 -2.52 -13.33
N PHE A 13 -1.12 -1.89 -12.20
CA PHE A 13 -1.68 -0.60 -11.81
C PHE A 13 -1.47 0.51 -12.85
N PRO A 14 -0.27 0.69 -13.44
CA PRO A 14 -0.05 1.70 -14.48
C PRO A 14 -1.02 1.58 -15.67
N GLU A 15 -1.22 0.36 -16.15
CA GLU A 15 -2.13 0.07 -17.26
C GLU A 15 -3.59 0.32 -16.87
N ALA A 16 -4.02 -0.18 -15.71
CA ALA A 16 -5.39 -0.04 -15.23
C ALA A 16 -5.77 1.41 -14.85
N SER A 17 -4.81 2.22 -14.41
CA SER A 17 -5.02 3.61 -14.00
C SER A 17 -4.75 4.64 -15.11
N GLY A 18 -4.04 4.26 -16.17
CA GLY A 18 -3.51 5.17 -17.18
C GLY A 18 -2.34 6.03 -16.71
N LEU A 19 -1.82 5.80 -15.50
CA LEU A 19 -0.67 6.53 -14.95
C LEU A 19 0.63 5.83 -15.32
N SER A 20 1.64 6.57 -15.76
CA SER A 20 2.98 6.00 -15.99
C SER A 20 3.70 5.59 -14.70
N GLY A 21 3.16 5.94 -13.53
CA GLY A 21 3.76 5.70 -12.23
C GLY A 21 2.95 6.25 -11.06
N ILE A 22 3.62 6.48 -9.94
CA ILE A 22 3.01 7.07 -8.74
C ILE A 22 3.11 8.60 -8.87
N PRO A 23 2.00 9.34 -8.83
CA PRO A 23 2.00 10.79 -8.98
C PRO A 23 2.65 11.49 -7.79
N VAL A 24 2.85 12.80 -7.89
CA VAL A 24 3.39 13.63 -6.80
C VAL A 24 2.40 13.69 -5.63
N ASP A 25 1.11 13.90 -5.93
CA ASP A 25 0.04 13.73 -4.95
C ASP A 25 -0.33 12.26 -4.84
N ASN A 26 0.30 11.57 -3.88
CA ASN A 26 0.22 10.13 -3.74
C ASN A 26 -0.42 9.68 -2.43
N GLN A 27 -1.46 10.41 -2.01
CA GLN A 27 -2.30 9.95 -0.92
C GLN A 27 -2.88 8.57 -1.23
N VAL A 28 -2.83 7.69 -0.24
CA VAL A 28 -3.35 6.34 -0.35
C VAL A 28 -4.34 6.02 0.75
N ARG A 29 -5.29 5.15 0.42
CA ARG A 29 -6.14 4.43 1.35
C ARG A 29 -5.64 3.00 1.49
N ILE A 30 -5.56 2.50 2.71
CA ILE A 30 -5.24 1.11 3.01
C ILE A 30 -6.53 0.41 3.44
N ALA A 31 -6.86 -0.70 2.81
CA ALA A 31 -8.09 -1.45 3.08
C ALA A 31 -7.93 -2.95 2.78
N ARG A 32 -8.93 -3.75 3.17
CA ARG A 32 -9.01 -5.16 2.80
C ARG A 32 -9.23 -5.28 1.30
N ASP A 33 -8.48 -6.15 0.64
CA ASP A 33 -8.67 -6.53 -0.76
C ASP A 33 -9.34 -7.91 -0.84
N ALA A 34 -10.66 -7.92 -0.65
CA ALA A 34 -11.44 -9.15 -0.68
C ALA A 34 -11.49 -9.83 -2.07
N ALA A 35 -11.08 -9.11 -3.13
CA ALA A 35 -11.05 -9.63 -4.49
C ALA A 35 -9.71 -10.34 -4.80
N ASN A 36 -8.74 -10.32 -3.89
CA ASN A 36 -7.44 -10.93 -4.12
C ASN A 36 -7.55 -12.47 -4.18
N PRO A 37 -7.20 -13.12 -5.32
CA PRO A 37 -7.39 -14.57 -5.45
C PRO A 37 -6.30 -15.38 -4.72
N TYR A 38 -5.24 -14.75 -4.21
CA TYR A 38 -4.08 -15.43 -3.63
C TYR A 38 -4.01 -15.33 -2.11
N ASP A 39 -4.65 -14.32 -1.52
CA ASP A 39 -4.55 -13.98 -0.11
C ASP A 39 -5.89 -13.43 0.37
N LEU A 40 -6.66 -14.26 1.09
CA LEU A 40 -7.94 -13.86 1.69
C LEU A 40 -7.78 -12.71 2.67
N ASP A 41 -6.57 -12.55 3.23
CA ASP A 41 -6.24 -11.48 4.14
C ASP A 41 -5.48 -10.33 3.48
N ALA A 42 -5.52 -10.23 2.15
CA ALA A 42 -4.84 -9.18 1.43
C ALA A 42 -5.23 -7.81 1.96
N VAL A 43 -4.20 -7.00 2.20
CA VAL A 43 -4.34 -5.58 2.51
C VAL A 43 -3.84 -4.80 1.32
N GLY A 44 -4.79 -4.27 0.56
CA GLY A 44 -4.50 -3.44 -0.60
C GLY A 44 -4.22 -2.00 -0.20
N ILE A 45 -3.48 -1.33 -1.07
CA ILE A 45 -3.15 0.09 -0.97
C ILE A 45 -3.66 0.71 -2.25
N TRP A 46 -4.62 1.64 -2.16
CA TRP A 46 -5.22 2.32 -3.30
C TRP A 46 -4.78 3.76 -3.33
N LEU A 47 -4.41 4.24 -4.52
CA LEU A 47 -4.15 5.66 -4.74
C LEU A 47 -5.47 6.43 -4.71
N GLY A 48 -5.47 7.61 -4.09
CA GLY A 48 -6.62 8.52 -4.10
C GLY A 48 -7.09 8.78 -5.54
N GLY A 49 -8.40 8.74 -5.75
CA GLY A 49 -9.00 8.89 -7.09
C GLY A 49 -8.94 7.64 -7.98
N HIS A 50 -8.23 6.58 -7.59
CA HIS A 50 -8.10 5.33 -8.36
C HIS A 50 -8.57 4.10 -7.56
N PRO A 51 -9.89 3.93 -7.33
CA PRO A 51 -10.41 2.89 -6.44
C PRO A 51 -10.47 1.49 -7.08
N LYS A 52 -10.32 1.39 -8.41
CA LYS A 52 -10.58 0.14 -9.14
C LYS A 52 -9.55 -0.96 -8.87
N THR A 53 -8.28 -0.59 -8.76
CA THR A 53 -7.16 -1.52 -8.62
C THR A 53 -6.18 -0.97 -7.58
N PRO A 54 -5.72 -1.78 -6.61
CA PRO A 54 -4.70 -1.34 -5.68
C PRO A 54 -3.37 -1.10 -6.41
N ILE A 55 -2.63 -0.08 -5.98
CA ILE A 55 -1.26 0.18 -6.44
C ILE A 55 -0.27 -0.87 -5.93
N GLY A 56 -0.70 -1.66 -4.96
CA GLY A 56 0.07 -2.75 -4.37
C GLY A 56 -0.54 -3.20 -3.06
N TRP A 57 0.18 -4.07 -2.36
CA TRP A 57 -0.27 -4.68 -1.12
C TRP A 57 0.78 -4.60 -0.02
N LEU A 58 0.35 -4.74 1.23
CA LEU A 58 1.26 -5.07 2.31
C LEU A 58 1.74 -6.51 2.18
N TYR A 59 3.03 -6.72 2.37
CA TYR A 59 3.60 -8.07 2.39
C TYR A 59 2.96 -8.91 3.50
N ARG A 60 2.78 -10.22 3.26
CA ARG A 60 2.26 -11.16 4.28
C ARG A 60 3.06 -11.17 5.57
N LYS A 61 4.37 -10.98 5.45
CA LYS A 61 5.31 -10.96 6.58
C LYS A 61 5.64 -9.55 7.07
N ASP A 62 4.87 -8.54 6.65
CA ASP A 62 5.07 -7.18 7.12
C ASP A 62 4.69 -7.07 8.60
N SER A 63 5.58 -6.51 9.42
CA SER A 63 5.38 -6.42 10.86
C SER A 63 4.22 -5.50 11.28
N ASN A 64 3.71 -4.66 10.38
CA ASN A 64 2.55 -3.83 10.64
C ASN A 64 1.23 -4.50 10.23
N ARG A 65 1.27 -5.65 9.52
CA ARG A 65 0.07 -6.25 8.91
C ARG A 65 -1.00 -6.60 9.95
N ASP A 66 -0.64 -7.24 11.06
CA ASP A 66 -1.60 -7.64 12.09
C ASP A 66 -2.32 -6.43 12.71
N ALA A 67 -1.58 -5.36 13.01
CA ALA A 67 -2.15 -4.13 13.55
C ALA A 67 -3.06 -3.39 12.54
N VAL A 68 -2.70 -3.45 11.25
CA VAL A 68 -3.53 -2.92 10.16
C VAL A 68 -4.83 -3.71 10.06
N LEU A 69 -4.76 -5.05 10.04
CA LEU A 69 -5.91 -5.93 9.99
C LEU A 69 -6.86 -5.68 11.16
N GLN A 70 -6.32 -5.66 12.39
CA GLN A 70 -7.12 -5.38 13.58
C GLN A 70 -7.88 -4.05 13.49
N LYS A 71 -7.23 -2.99 13.00
CA LYS A 71 -7.88 -1.68 12.85
C LYS A 71 -8.95 -1.70 11.75
N LEU A 72 -8.72 -2.40 10.63
CA LEU A 72 -9.69 -2.52 9.55
C LEU A 72 -10.90 -3.38 9.95
N ASP A 73 -10.68 -4.46 10.69
CA ASP A 73 -11.75 -5.38 11.11
C ASP A 73 -12.72 -4.73 12.12
N VAL A 74 -12.28 -3.70 12.86
CA VAL A 74 -13.17 -2.87 13.71
C VAL A 74 -13.75 -1.66 12.97
N GLY A 75 -13.62 -1.60 11.65
CA GLY A 75 -14.18 -0.53 10.80
C GLY A 75 -13.37 0.78 10.80
N GLY A 76 -12.11 0.75 11.23
CA GLY A 76 -11.24 1.93 11.20
C GLY A 76 -10.71 2.26 9.81
N ASP A 77 -10.54 3.55 9.54
CA ASP A 77 -9.90 4.03 8.31
C ASP A 77 -8.38 4.17 8.49
N ILE A 78 -7.64 3.84 7.43
CA ILE A 78 -6.19 3.98 7.36
C ILE A 78 -5.82 4.72 6.09
N THR A 79 -5.19 5.87 6.24
CA THR A 79 -4.66 6.67 5.15
C THR A 79 -3.15 6.80 5.26
N GLY A 80 -2.53 7.13 4.14
CA GLY A 80 -1.08 7.20 4.02
C GLY A 80 -0.64 7.95 2.77
N HIS A 81 0.65 7.86 2.48
CA HIS A 81 1.25 8.29 1.22
C HIS A 81 2.41 7.37 0.84
N ILE A 82 2.88 7.47 -0.40
CA ILE A 82 4.03 6.69 -0.86
C ILE A 82 5.32 7.50 -0.78
N GLU A 83 6.41 6.86 -0.34
CA GLU A 83 7.75 7.43 -0.41
C GLU A 83 8.68 6.48 -1.15
N GLN A 84 9.71 7.03 -1.79
CA GLN A 84 10.87 6.25 -2.22
C GLN A 84 11.97 6.39 -1.17
N ARG A 85 12.45 5.25 -0.65
CA ARG A 85 13.50 5.22 0.38
C ARG A 85 14.67 4.36 -0.06
N ILE A 86 15.87 4.85 0.21
CA ILE A 86 17.12 4.10 0.06
C ILE A 86 17.55 3.69 1.48
N ARG A 87 17.62 2.38 1.75
CA ARG A 87 17.97 1.87 3.10
C ARG A 87 19.46 2.00 3.40
N ARG A 88 20.32 1.76 2.41
CA ARG A 88 21.78 1.92 2.51
C ARG A 88 22.33 2.60 1.26
N LYS A 89 23.43 3.35 1.41
CA LYS A 89 24.12 3.99 0.28
C LYS A 89 24.52 2.91 -0.75
N GLY A 90 23.99 3.01 -1.96
CA GLY A 90 24.21 2.03 -3.05
C GLY A 90 23.02 1.09 -3.31
N ASP A 91 22.01 1.05 -2.42
CA ASP A 91 20.80 0.26 -2.65
C ASP A 91 19.90 0.93 -3.70
N LYS A 92 19.12 0.09 -4.41
CA LYS A 92 18.03 0.58 -5.25
C LYS A 92 16.95 1.23 -4.38
N PRO A 93 16.38 2.38 -4.79
CA PRO A 93 15.24 2.97 -4.12
C PRO A 93 14.08 1.96 -4.00
N GLN A 94 13.54 1.83 -2.80
CA GLN A 94 12.37 1.00 -2.52
C GLN A 94 11.16 1.90 -2.33
N LYS A 95 10.03 1.53 -2.96
CA LYS A 95 8.74 2.15 -2.69
C LYS A 95 8.24 1.64 -1.34
N VAL A 96 7.91 2.56 -0.44
CA VAL A 96 7.32 2.27 0.85
C VAL A 96 5.99 3.01 0.99
N VAL A 97 5.07 2.44 1.74
CA VAL A 97 3.88 3.14 2.20
C VAL A 97 4.13 3.66 3.61
N VAL A 98 3.83 4.93 3.83
CA VAL A 98 3.85 5.59 5.14
C VAL A 98 2.41 5.85 5.53
N PHE A 99 2.01 5.41 6.72
CA PHE A 99 0.61 5.49 7.16
C PHE A 99 0.51 5.64 8.68
N TRP A 100 -0.70 5.89 9.16
CA TRP A 100 -0.96 6.13 10.58
C TRP A 100 -2.01 5.17 11.12
N LEU A 101 -1.67 4.49 12.22
CA LEU A 101 -2.57 3.65 13.01
C LEU A 101 -3.03 4.37 14.28
#